data_AF-A0A443RWC8-F1
#
_entry.id   AF-A0A443RWC8-F1
#
_cell.length_a   1.000
_cell.length_b   1.000
_cell.length_c   1.000
_cell.angle_alpha   90.00
_cell.angle_beta   90.00
_cell.angle_gamma   90.00
#
_symmetry.space_group_name_H-M   'P 1'
#
loop_
_entity.id
_entity.type
_entity.pdbx_description
1 polymer ?
#
loop_
_entity_poly.entity_id
_entity_poly.type
_entity_poly.pdbx_seq_one_letter_code
_entity_poly.pdbx_strand_id
1 'polypeptide(L)'
;MPSYVAIDDNKILVGNDAKNNAIKNIGKSIYNCKRLIGRSVTDANYLKEKGYLTFDFDPKFDKIKILLDNQKIKKRFLPEQITAMLLIKIKYIAEEYLNEKIDMVTISVPSMFNNAQRVATKNAALIAGFANVSLLNDTLAVMLKHVWDRIDTIPRQLCERPCTVVQIETEIFLVVSMGAGFTSFSLMELKGNYIQVINHCGLDFGGDEFDKCLYDNIETNLKHKFEKKQKYESLLKVEKQKKVLDKSNSDSPDVKFSRDSKEFITDENYESNCKHLYESIEQKLKELFTEVNVKRIKITQVLLVGGSSKLKRLKRFINENFSNVKEFGDDAIAGGCALHSAIPRSDLFQ
;
A
#
# COMPACT_ATOMS: atom_id res chain seq x y z
N MET A 1 2.33 -3.50 -11.57
CA MET A 1 3.42 -2.61 -12.02
C MET A 1 4.05 -1.94 -10.80
N PRO A 2 5.39 -1.92 -10.63
CA PRO A 2 6.05 -1.19 -9.55
C PRO A 2 5.80 0.32 -9.64
N SER A 3 5.66 1.00 -8.50
CA SER A 3 5.48 2.46 -8.45
C SER A 3 6.82 3.19 -8.53
N TYR A 4 7.49 3.05 -9.67
CA TYR A 4 8.79 3.66 -9.97
C TYR A 4 8.69 4.59 -11.19
N VAL A 5 9.34 5.75 -11.11
CA VAL A 5 9.53 6.68 -12.22
C VAL A 5 11.00 7.04 -12.30
N ALA A 6 11.62 7.00 -13.46
CA ALA A 6 13.01 7.42 -13.64
C ALA A 6 13.15 8.32 -14.86
N ILE A 7 14.16 9.20 -14.84
CA ILE A 7 14.55 9.95 -16.03
C ILE A 7 15.89 9.41 -16.53
N ASP A 8 15.91 9.01 -17.79
CA ASP A 8 17.08 8.47 -18.47
C ASP A 8 17.21 9.10 -19.86
N ASP A 9 18.29 9.83 -20.14
CA ASP A 9 18.55 10.51 -21.41
C ASP A 9 17.33 11.19 -22.07
N ASN A 10 16.64 12.02 -21.28
CA ASN A 10 15.40 12.75 -21.63
C ASN A 10 14.15 11.91 -21.85
N LYS A 11 14.20 10.59 -21.61
CA LYS A 11 13.03 9.72 -21.57
C LYS A 11 12.56 9.53 -20.12
N ILE A 12 11.25 9.45 -19.95
CA ILE A 12 10.63 9.08 -18.67
C ILE A 12 10.39 7.58 -18.73
N LEU A 13 11.09 6.83 -17.87
CA LEU A 13 10.83 5.42 -17.64
C LEU A 13 9.82 5.29 -16.51
N VAL A 14 8.90 4.34 -16.63
CA VAL A 14 7.84 4.09 -15.64
C VAL A 14 7.71 2.61 -15.37
N GLY A 15 7.46 2.22 -14.13
CA GLY A 15 7.17 0.84 -13.79
C GLY A 15 8.41 -0.04 -13.77
N ASN A 16 8.34 -1.19 -14.46
CA ASN A 16 9.42 -2.17 -14.50
C ASN A 16 10.70 -1.56 -15.09
N ASP A 17 10.58 -0.76 -16.16
CA ASP A 17 11.74 -0.15 -16.82
C ASP A 17 12.49 0.81 -15.88
N ALA A 18 11.74 1.57 -15.07
CA ALA A 18 12.31 2.46 -14.07
C ALA A 18 12.95 1.68 -12.90
N LYS A 19 12.29 0.62 -12.41
CA LYS A 19 12.79 -0.21 -11.31
C LYS A 19 14.06 -0.96 -11.71
N ASN A 20 14.10 -1.57 -12.88
CA ASN A 20 15.23 -2.35 -13.38
C ASN A 20 16.49 -1.50 -13.56
N ASN A 21 16.33 -0.20 -13.84
CA ASN A 21 17.44 0.74 -13.98
C ASN A 21 17.73 1.54 -12.70
N ALA A 22 17.04 1.30 -11.58
CA ALA A 22 17.15 2.13 -10.38
C ALA A 22 18.56 2.18 -9.78
N ILE A 23 19.31 1.09 -9.83
CA ILE A 23 20.71 1.05 -9.35
C ILE A 23 21.63 1.87 -10.26
N LYS A 24 21.41 1.81 -11.59
CA LYS A 24 22.19 2.58 -12.58
C LYS A 24 21.86 4.07 -12.50
N ASN A 25 20.58 4.38 -12.28
CA ASN A 25 20.02 5.74 -12.22
C ASN A 25 19.78 6.19 -10.78
N ILE A 26 20.69 5.84 -9.85
CA ILE A 26 20.60 6.27 -8.46
C ILE A 26 20.51 7.81 -8.39
N GLY A 27 19.59 8.34 -7.59
CA GLY A 27 19.29 9.78 -7.56
C GLY A 27 18.31 10.28 -8.63
N LYS A 28 18.10 9.52 -9.72
CA LYS A 28 17.15 9.85 -10.79
C LYS A 28 15.93 8.93 -10.85
N SER A 29 15.93 7.86 -10.05
CA SER A 29 14.79 6.96 -9.88
C SER A 29 13.99 7.29 -8.62
N ILE A 30 12.73 7.64 -8.81
CA ILE A 30 11.77 8.02 -7.78
C ILE A 30 10.85 6.84 -7.49
N TYR A 31 10.70 6.54 -6.20
CA TYR A 31 9.84 5.51 -5.64
C TYR A 31 9.23 6.03 -4.34
N ASN A 32 8.31 5.28 -3.74
CA ASN A 32 7.61 5.65 -2.50
C ASN A 32 6.92 7.02 -2.56
N CYS A 33 6.55 7.49 -3.76
CA CYS A 33 5.96 8.81 -3.92
C CYS A 33 4.61 8.97 -3.19
N LYS A 34 3.86 7.87 -3.00
CA LYS A 34 2.62 7.84 -2.19
C LYS A 34 2.87 8.21 -0.72
N ARG A 35 4.11 8.07 -0.20
CA ARG A 35 4.49 8.52 1.15
C ARG A 35 4.74 10.02 1.23
N LEU A 36 4.92 10.69 0.09
CA LEU A 36 5.24 12.13 0.00
C LEU A 36 4.03 12.99 -0.38
N ILE A 37 3.07 12.41 -1.10
CA ILE A 37 1.92 13.12 -1.65
C ILE A 37 1.11 13.82 -0.56
N GLY A 38 0.78 15.11 -0.77
CA GLY A 38 -0.03 15.92 0.14
C GLY A 38 0.61 16.27 1.49
N ARG A 39 1.91 15.99 1.71
CA ARG A 39 2.62 16.37 2.94
C ARG A 39 3.35 17.71 2.83
N SER A 40 3.61 18.33 3.99
CA SER A 40 4.49 19.49 4.11
C SER A 40 5.95 19.07 4.32
N VAL A 41 6.88 19.99 4.11
CA VAL A 41 8.31 19.77 4.40
C VAL A 41 8.63 19.65 5.89
N THR A 42 7.68 20.03 6.76
CA THR A 42 7.78 19.95 8.23
C THR A 42 7.14 18.69 8.81
N ASP A 43 6.46 17.89 8.00
CA ASP A 43 5.81 16.64 8.44
C ASP A 43 6.88 15.64 8.92
N ALA A 44 6.71 15.12 10.15
CA ALA A 44 7.66 14.20 10.76
C ALA A 44 7.83 12.90 9.96
N ASN A 45 6.78 12.41 9.31
CA ASN A 45 6.83 11.20 8.50
C ASN A 45 7.50 11.47 7.14
N TYR A 46 7.37 12.69 6.59
CA TYR A 46 8.20 13.12 5.46
C TYR A 46 9.69 13.14 5.84
N LEU A 47 10.04 13.75 6.98
CA LEU A 47 11.44 13.86 7.42
C LEU A 47 12.08 12.47 7.65
N LYS A 48 11.33 11.54 8.27
CA LYS A 48 11.75 10.15 8.41
C LYS A 48 11.95 9.47 7.05
N GLU A 49 10.94 9.54 6.16
CA GLU A 49 11.02 8.90 4.85
C GLU A 49 12.19 9.43 4.02
N LYS A 50 12.41 10.75 4.02
CA LYS A 50 13.50 11.42 3.30
C LYS A 50 14.88 10.82 3.61
N GLY A 51 15.12 10.32 4.82
CA GLY A 51 16.40 9.71 5.22
C GLY A 51 16.74 8.39 4.52
N TYR A 52 15.73 7.70 3.96
CA TYR A 52 15.86 6.41 3.28
C TYR A 52 15.77 6.53 1.75
N LEU A 53 15.26 7.65 1.25
CA LEU A 53 15.15 7.90 -0.18
C LEU A 53 16.51 8.24 -0.78
N THR A 54 16.73 7.82 -2.02
CA THR A 54 18.01 7.98 -2.71
C THR A 54 18.02 9.09 -3.75
N PHE A 55 16.95 9.88 -3.83
CA PHE A 55 16.80 11.08 -4.66
C PHE A 55 16.67 12.34 -3.80
N ASP A 56 16.94 13.48 -4.41
CA ASP A 56 17.07 14.75 -3.69
C ASP A 56 15.77 15.57 -3.71
N PHE A 57 15.68 16.49 -2.76
CA PHE A 57 14.56 17.42 -2.61
C PHE A 57 15.09 18.85 -2.63
N ASP A 58 14.32 19.77 -3.22
CA ASP A 58 14.67 21.20 -3.16
C ASP A 58 14.36 21.76 -1.75
N PRO A 59 15.37 22.29 -1.02
CA PRO A 59 15.17 22.81 0.32
C PRO A 59 14.54 24.22 0.37
N LYS A 60 14.39 24.90 -0.78
CA LYS A 60 14.00 26.32 -0.84
C LYS A 60 12.49 26.57 -0.83
N PHE A 61 11.68 25.52 -0.79
CA PHE A 61 10.23 25.63 -0.93
C PHE A 61 9.50 25.02 0.26
N ASP A 62 8.40 25.64 0.65
CA ASP A 62 7.53 25.16 1.73
C ASP A 62 6.74 23.89 1.37
N LYS A 63 6.76 23.53 0.08
CA LYS A 63 6.18 22.29 -0.45
C LYS A 63 7.29 21.33 -0.87
N ILE A 64 7.05 20.04 -0.67
CA ILE A 64 7.95 18.98 -1.13
C ILE A 64 8.10 19.08 -2.65
N LYS A 65 9.33 19.30 -3.12
CA LYS A 65 9.69 19.25 -4.53
C LYS A 65 10.84 18.28 -4.73
N ILE A 66 10.61 17.25 -5.52
CA ILE A 66 11.61 16.25 -5.89
C ILE A 66 12.48 16.86 -6.98
N LEU A 67 13.79 16.88 -6.75
CA LEU A 67 14.79 17.39 -7.68
C LEU A 67 15.26 16.25 -8.58
N LEU A 68 15.06 16.40 -9.89
CA LEU A 68 15.67 15.54 -10.89
C LEU A 68 16.69 16.36 -11.67
N ASP A 69 17.96 16.06 -11.44
CA ASP A 69 19.09 16.67 -12.14
C ASP A 69 19.62 15.69 -13.19
N ASN A 70 19.63 16.09 -14.46
CA ASN A 70 20.27 15.34 -15.53
C ASN A 70 21.42 16.10 -16.20
N GLN A 71 22.31 16.73 -15.41
CA GLN A 71 23.52 17.47 -15.83
C GLN A 71 23.26 18.72 -16.72
N LYS A 72 22.14 18.77 -17.43
CA LYS A 72 21.71 19.84 -18.35
C LYS A 72 20.41 20.52 -17.89
N ILE A 73 19.58 19.85 -17.09
CA ILE A 73 18.29 20.37 -16.63
C ILE A 73 18.07 19.98 -15.16
N LYS A 74 17.87 20.99 -14.31
CA LYS A 74 17.34 20.83 -12.94
C LYS A 74 15.82 20.98 -12.99
N LYS A 75 15.09 19.87 -13.09
CA LYS A 75 13.62 19.88 -13.02
C LYS A 75 13.17 19.61 -11.59
N ARG A 76 12.07 20.26 -11.23
CA ARG A 76 11.41 20.10 -9.93
C ARG A 76 10.04 19.52 -10.17
N PHE A 77 9.74 18.44 -9.48
CA PHE A 77 8.44 17.79 -9.58
C PHE A 77 7.76 17.77 -8.22
N LEU A 78 6.48 18.09 -8.21
CA LEU A 78 5.62 17.79 -7.09
C LEU A 78 5.37 16.28 -7.03
N PRO A 79 5.18 15.67 -5.84
CA PRO A 79 4.79 14.27 -5.71
C PRO A 79 3.56 13.89 -6.56
N GLU A 80 2.63 14.83 -6.72
CA GLU A 80 1.44 14.69 -7.56
C GLU A 80 1.80 14.50 -9.03
N GLN A 81 2.82 15.20 -9.54
CA GLN A 81 3.26 15.08 -10.93
C GLN A 81 3.95 13.74 -11.18
N ILE A 82 4.74 13.24 -10.22
CA ILE A 82 5.33 11.91 -10.32
C ILE A 82 4.25 10.82 -10.27
N THR A 83 3.29 10.97 -9.36
CA THR A 83 2.13 10.06 -9.28
C THR A 83 1.32 10.10 -10.57
N ALA A 84 1.15 11.27 -11.19
CA ALA A 84 0.49 11.41 -12.49
C ALA A 84 1.23 10.64 -13.59
N MET A 85 2.57 10.66 -13.63
CA MET A 85 3.34 9.86 -14.61
C MET A 85 3.07 8.34 -14.47
N LEU A 86 2.91 7.84 -13.23
CA LEU A 86 2.49 6.45 -12.99
C LEU A 86 1.08 6.20 -13.54
N LEU A 87 0.15 7.10 -13.23
CA LEU A 87 -1.26 7.00 -13.65
C LEU A 87 -1.43 7.09 -15.16
N ILE A 88 -0.65 7.92 -15.86
CA ILE A 88 -0.62 8.01 -17.32
C ILE A 88 -0.24 6.66 -17.92
N LYS A 89 0.79 5.99 -17.38
CA LYS A 89 1.19 4.67 -17.88
C LYS A 89 0.11 3.62 -17.62
N ILE A 90 -0.57 3.65 -16.47
CA ILE A 90 -1.69 2.75 -16.16
C ILE A 90 -2.86 3.01 -17.12
N LYS A 91 -3.24 4.28 -17.32
CA LYS A 91 -4.28 4.68 -18.27
C LYS A 91 -3.95 4.15 -19.66
N TYR A 92 -2.74 4.39 -20.16
CA TYR A 92 -2.28 3.89 -21.45
C TYR A 92 -2.40 2.37 -21.58
N ILE A 93 -1.95 1.60 -20.58
CA ILE A 93 -2.06 0.12 -20.60
C ILE A 93 -3.53 -0.32 -20.68
N ALA A 94 -4.41 0.32 -19.90
CA ALA A 94 -5.82 -0.02 -19.89
C ALA A 94 -6.53 0.38 -21.19
N GLU A 95 -6.22 1.56 -21.75
CA GLU A 95 -6.73 2.01 -23.05
C GLU A 95 -6.28 1.09 -24.19
N GLU A 96 -5.02 0.64 -24.18
CA GLU A 96 -4.50 -0.32 -25.16
C GLU A 96 -5.20 -1.68 -25.05
N TYR A 97 -5.43 -2.16 -23.82
CA TYR A 97 -6.11 -3.43 -23.57
C TYR A 97 -7.59 -3.41 -24.00
N LEU A 98 -8.30 -2.32 -23.70
CA LEU A 98 -9.73 -2.17 -24.03
C LEU A 98 -9.97 -1.65 -25.45
N ASN A 99 -8.94 -1.10 -26.11
CA ASN A 99 -9.04 -0.38 -27.37
C ASN A 99 -10.04 0.79 -27.32
N GLU A 100 -10.12 1.47 -26.17
CA GLU A 100 -11.04 2.59 -25.90
C GLU A 100 -10.38 3.66 -25.04
N LYS A 101 -10.91 4.89 -25.10
CA LYS A 101 -10.47 5.99 -24.24
C LYS A 101 -11.09 5.89 -22.85
N ILE A 102 -10.28 6.09 -21.81
CA ILE A 102 -10.71 5.96 -20.41
C ILE A 102 -10.68 7.31 -19.71
N ASP A 103 -11.83 7.88 -19.43
CA ASP A 103 -11.94 9.20 -18.79
C ASP A 103 -12.31 9.13 -17.30
N MET A 104 -12.68 7.95 -16.79
CA MET A 104 -13.12 7.76 -15.41
C MET A 104 -12.20 6.81 -14.66
N VAL A 105 -11.94 7.10 -13.38
CA VAL A 105 -11.12 6.24 -12.52
C VAL A 105 -11.57 6.31 -11.06
N THR A 106 -11.61 5.17 -10.39
CA THR A 106 -11.60 5.10 -8.93
C THR A 106 -10.19 4.72 -8.47
N ILE A 107 -9.61 5.53 -7.58
CA ILE A 107 -8.26 5.30 -7.03
C ILE A 107 -8.36 4.98 -5.55
N SER A 108 -7.67 3.90 -5.15
CA SER A 108 -7.62 3.48 -3.76
C SER A 108 -6.66 4.35 -2.93
N VAL A 109 -7.10 4.76 -1.74
CA VAL A 109 -6.30 5.49 -0.75
C VAL A 109 -6.38 4.83 0.63
N PRO A 110 -5.30 4.89 1.45
CA PRO A 110 -5.34 4.43 2.83
C PRO A 110 -6.44 5.15 3.62
N SER A 111 -7.06 4.45 4.57
CA SER A 111 -8.17 4.98 5.37
C SER A 111 -7.79 6.28 6.07
N MET A 112 -6.57 6.35 6.59
CA MET A 112 -6.00 7.48 7.33
C MET A 112 -5.51 8.66 6.48
N PHE A 113 -5.62 8.60 5.14
CA PHE A 113 -5.25 9.75 4.31
C PHE A 113 -6.09 10.97 4.67
N ASN A 114 -5.43 12.06 5.03
CA ASN A 114 -6.07 13.33 5.33
C ASN A 114 -6.56 14.03 4.04
N ASN A 115 -7.28 15.14 4.21
CA ASN A 115 -7.85 15.87 3.08
C ASN A 115 -6.78 16.34 2.08
N ALA A 116 -5.61 16.82 2.54
CA ALA A 116 -4.54 17.27 1.66
C ALA A 116 -3.99 16.12 0.79
N GLN A 117 -3.79 14.94 1.38
CA GLN A 117 -3.33 13.74 0.65
C GLN A 117 -4.36 13.23 -0.36
N ARG A 118 -5.65 13.26 0.01
CA ARG A 118 -6.76 12.89 -0.90
C ARG A 118 -6.85 13.87 -2.08
N VAL A 119 -6.84 15.17 -1.81
CA VAL A 119 -6.85 16.21 -2.86
C VAL A 119 -5.64 16.08 -3.77
N ALA A 120 -4.44 15.88 -3.20
CA ALA A 120 -3.22 15.70 -3.98
C ALA A 120 -3.27 14.44 -4.88
N THR A 121 -3.83 13.33 -4.37
CA THR A 121 -4.05 12.11 -5.16
C THR A 121 -5.05 12.34 -6.30
N LYS A 122 -6.15 13.06 -6.03
CA LYS A 122 -7.11 13.46 -7.06
C LYS A 122 -6.47 14.35 -8.12
N ASN A 123 -5.65 15.32 -7.71
CA ASN A 123 -4.93 16.20 -8.63
C ASN A 123 -3.95 15.41 -9.52
N ALA A 124 -3.26 14.41 -8.98
CA ALA A 124 -2.41 13.54 -9.78
C ALA A 124 -3.20 12.82 -10.90
N ALA A 125 -4.42 12.37 -10.60
CA ALA A 125 -5.30 11.74 -11.59
C ALA A 125 -5.83 12.74 -12.65
N LEU A 126 -6.17 13.97 -12.23
CA LEU A 126 -6.55 15.04 -13.16
C LEU A 126 -5.38 15.39 -14.10
N ILE A 127 -4.16 15.50 -13.58
CA ILE A 127 -2.95 15.73 -14.40
C ILE A 127 -2.72 14.57 -15.37
N ALA A 128 -3.07 13.35 -14.97
CA ALA A 128 -2.99 12.16 -15.83
C ALA A 128 -4.08 12.11 -16.92
N GLY A 129 -5.01 13.07 -16.94
CA GLY A 129 -6.04 13.19 -17.97
C GLY A 129 -7.30 12.37 -17.69
N PHE A 130 -7.60 12.01 -16.44
CA PHE A 130 -8.92 11.50 -16.07
C PHE A 130 -9.88 12.68 -15.82
N ALA A 131 -11.04 12.69 -16.47
CA ALA A 131 -12.06 13.72 -16.27
C ALA A 131 -12.82 13.52 -14.95
N ASN A 132 -13.01 12.27 -14.55
CA ASN A 132 -13.86 11.87 -13.44
C ASN A 132 -13.10 10.97 -12.47
N VAL A 133 -12.79 11.51 -11.28
CA VAL A 133 -11.96 10.82 -10.30
C VAL A 133 -12.74 10.61 -9.01
N SER A 134 -12.89 9.34 -8.63
CA SER A 134 -13.39 8.90 -7.34
C SER A 134 -12.24 8.38 -6.48
N LEU A 135 -12.29 8.59 -5.18
CA LEU A 135 -11.35 8.00 -4.23
C LEU A 135 -12.10 7.00 -3.36
N LEU A 136 -11.49 5.84 -3.15
CA LEU A 136 -12.07 4.76 -2.35
C LEU A 136 -11.08 4.33 -1.28
N ASN A 137 -11.55 4.05 -0.08
CA ASN A 137 -10.66 3.50 0.94
C ASN A 137 -10.22 2.08 0.55
N ASP A 138 -8.93 1.78 0.70
CA ASP A 138 -8.35 0.48 0.33
C ASP A 138 -9.15 -0.71 0.94
N THR A 139 -9.54 -0.60 2.22
CA THR A 139 -10.33 -1.62 2.92
C THR A 139 -11.75 -1.76 2.39
N LEU A 140 -12.38 -0.67 1.95
CA LEU A 140 -13.73 -0.72 1.35
C LEU A 140 -13.69 -1.35 -0.04
N ALA A 141 -12.62 -1.11 -0.81
CA ALA A 141 -12.41 -1.80 -2.08
C ALA A 141 -12.34 -3.33 -1.89
N VAL A 142 -11.61 -3.80 -0.89
CA VAL A 142 -11.55 -5.24 -0.55
C VAL A 142 -12.93 -5.78 -0.18
N MET A 143 -13.69 -5.02 0.61
CA MET A 143 -15.04 -5.45 1.00
C MET A 143 -15.97 -5.55 -0.21
N LEU A 144 -15.93 -4.59 -1.14
CA LEU A 144 -16.69 -4.66 -2.39
C LEU A 144 -16.29 -5.90 -3.23
N LYS A 145 -14.99 -6.17 -3.35
CA LYS A 145 -14.50 -7.38 -4.04
C LYS A 145 -14.98 -8.65 -3.35
N HIS A 146 -14.94 -8.69 -2.02
CA HIS A 146 -15.40 -9.83 -1.22
C HIS A 146 -16.88 -10.12 -1.45
N VAL A 147 -17.72 -9.08 -1.39
CA VAL A 147 -19.15 -9.20 -1.65
C VAL A 147 -19.41 -9.68 -3.06
N TRP A 148 -18.72 -9.09 -4.05
CA TRP A 148 -18.85 -9.50 -5.45
C TRP A 148 -18.50 -10.97 -5.68
N ASP A 149 -17.42 -11.46 -5.06
CA ASP A 149 -17.01 -12.86 -5.18
C ASP A 149 -18.01 -13.86 -4.60
N ARG A 150 -18.97 -13.40 -3.78
CA ARG A 150 -20.07 -14.22 -3.26
C ARG A 150 -21.29 -14.26 -4.18
N ILE A 151 -21.41 -13.31 -5.12
CA ILE A 151 -22.59 -13.16 -5.99
C ILE A 151 -22.76 -14.38 -6.93
N ASP A 152 -21.70 -15.17 -7.18
CA ASP A 152 -21.77 -16.40 -8.00
C ASP A 152 -22.02 -17.70 -7.21
N THR A 153 -22.19 -17.63 -5.88
CA THR A 153 -22.54 -18.83 -5.06
C THR A 153 -24.04 -19.07 -4.90
N ILE A 154 -24.89 -18.17 -5.42
CA ILE A 154 -26.35 -18.31 -5.44
C ILE A 154 -26.74 -18.72 -6.87
N PRO A 155 -27.33 -19.90 -7.09
CA PRO A 155 -27.71 -20.34 -8.43
C PRO A 155 -28.67 -19.32 -9.08
N ARG A 156 -28.23 -18.67 -10.17
CA ARG A 156 -29.06 -17.76 -10.99
C ARG A 156 -30.25 -18.48 -11.69
N GLN A 157 -30.34 -19.79 -11.56
CA GLN A 157 -31.28 -20.65 -12.32
C GLN A 157 -32.70 -20.76 -11.74
N LEU A 158 -33.03 -20.11 -10.61
CA LEU A 158 -34.31 -20.31 -9.92
C LEU A 158 -35.23 -19.08 -9.84
N CYS A 159 -34.99 -18.01 -10.60
CA CYS A 159 -35.84 -16.83 -10.51
C CYS A 159 -36.25 -16.28 -11.89
N GLU A 160 -37.54 -16.40 -12.22
CA GLU A 160 -38.19 -15.76 -13.39
C GLU A 160 -38.31 -14.23 -13.25
N ARG A 161 -37.90 -13.66 -12.10
CA ARG A 161 -37.71 -12.22 -11.86
C ARG A 161 -36.36 -12.00 -11.19
N PRO A 162 -35.62 -10.91 -11.45
CA PRO A 162 -34.37 -10.61 -10.77
C PRO A 162 -34.63 -10.38 -9.27
N CYS A 163 -34.51 -11.44 -8.47
CA CYS A 163 -34.56 -11.41 -7.02
C CYS A 163 -33.17 -11.77 -6.50
N THR A 164 -32.33 -10.77 -6.25
CA THR A 164 -31.14 -10.93 -5.43
C THR A 164 -31.46 -10.40 -4.04
N VAL A 165 -32.27 -11.14 -3.29
CA VAL A 165 -32.40 -10.92 -1.84
C VAL A 165 -31.97 -12.17 -1.14
N VAL A 166 -30.65 -12.30 -0.95
CA VAL A 166 -30.17 -13.07 0.18
C VAL A 166 -30.53 -12.23 1.40
N GLN A 167 -31.36 -12.76 2.30
CA GLN A 167 -31.39 -12.25 3.67
C GLN A 167 -30.02 -12.53 4.26
N ILE A 168 -29.07 -11.62 4.07
CA ILE A 168 -27.79 -11.65 4.77
C ILE A 168 -28.13 -11.34 6.23
N GLU A 169 -28.05 -12.35 7.11
CA GLU A 169 -27.90 -12.10 8.54
C GLU A 169 -26.77 -11.10 8.71
N THR A 170 -26.91 -10.11 9.60
CA THR A 170 -25.88 -9.08 9.79
C THR A 170 -24.51 -9.74 10.04
N GLU A 171 -23.57 -9.54 9.11
CA GLU A 171 -22.21 -10.06 9.21
C GLU A 171 -21.25 -8.92 9.51
N ILE A 172 -20.29 -9.16 10.41
CA ILE A 172 -19.30 -8.16 10.79
C ILE A 172 -17.91 -8.62 10.36
N PHE A 173 -17.22 -7.77 9.61
CA PHE A 173 -15.94 -8.04 9.00
C PHE A 173 -14.85 -7.16 9.60
N LEU A 174 -13.70 -7.77 9.90
CA LEU A 174 -12.46 -7.03 10.10
C LEU A 174 -11.67 -7.08 8.79
N VAL A 175 -11.50 -5.94 8.14
CA VAL A 175 -10.68 -5.82 6.93
C VAL A 175 -9.31 -5.24 7.31
N VAL A 176 -8.25 -5.98 6.99
CA VAL A 176 -6.85 -5.59 7.22
C VAL A 176 -6.15 -5.46 5.88
N SER A 177 -5.76 -4.23 5.53
CA SER A 177 -4.94 -3.92 4.36
C SER A 177 -3.56 -3.50 4.81
N MET A 178 -2.56 -4.37 4.64
CA MET A 178 -1.17 -4.08 5.01
C MET A 178 -0.26 -4.14 3.77
N GLY A 179 0.05 -2.97 3.24
CA GLY A 179 0.94 -2.80 2.09
C GLY A 179 2.38 -2.54 2.48
N ALA A 180 3.17 -2.08 1.52
CA ALA A 180 4.56 -1.68 1.74
C ALA A 180 4.67 -0.42 2.62
N GLY A 181 3.90 0.63 2.32
CA GLY A 181 4.03 1.91 3.02
C GLY A 181 2.95 2.22 4.06
N PHE A 182 1.82 1.52 4.06
CA PHE A 182 0.66 1.85 4.89
C PHE A 182 -0.06 0.60 5.37
N THR A 183 -0.67 0.71 6.55
CA THR A 183 -1.58 -0.30 7.10
C THR A 183 -2.93 0.35 7.39
N SER A 184 -4.02 -0.27 6.98
CA SER A 184 -5.38 0.21 7.22
C SER A 184 -6.22 -0.92 7.79
N PHE A 185 -6.99 -0.60 8.84
CA PHE A 185 -7.95 -1.50 9.47
C PHE A 185 -9.35 -0.91 9.34
N SER A 186 -10.34 -1.76 9.11
CA SER A 186 -11.74 -1.33 9.13
C SER A 186 -12.63 -2.42 9.67
N LEU A 187 -13.51 -2.03 10.57
CA LEU A 187 -14.62 -2.84 11.03
C LEU A 187 -15.84 -2.46 10.17
N MET A 188 -16.40 -3.43 9.46
CA MET A 188 -17.51 -3.20 8.54
C MET A 188 -18.66 -4.14 8.83
N GLU A 189 -19.88 -3.65 8.69
CA GLU A 189 -21.11 -4.40 8.77
C GLU A 189 -21.67 -4.62 7.36
N LEU A 190 -22.01 -5.85 7.02
CA LEU A 190 -22.81 -6.17 5.84
C LEU A 190 -24.22 -6.54 6.31
N LYS A 191 -25.20 -5.72 5.94
CA LYS A 191 -26.60 -5.92 6.29
C LYS A 191 -27.45 -5.87 5.03
N GLY A 192 -27.98 -7.03 4.62
CA GLY A 192 -28.59 -7.17 3.30
C GLY A 192 -27.60 -6.77 2.21
N ASN A 193 -27.94 -5.79 1.37
CA ASN A 193 -27.08 -5.32 0.28
C ASN A 193 -26.24 -4.08 0.65
N TYR A 194 -26.25 -3.66 1.92
CA TYR A 194 -25.57 -2.44 2.37
C TYR A 194 -24.29 -2.77 3.14
N ILE A 195 -23.19 -2.12 2.76
CA ILE A 195 -21.92 -2.15 3.49
C ILE A 195 -21.83 -0.86 4.31
N GLN A 196 -21.76 -0.99 5.63
CA GLN A 196 -21.54 0.13 6.53
C GLN A 196 -20.16 0.02 7.19
N VAL A 197 -19.37 1.09 7.14
CA VAL A 197 -18.12 1.18 7.90
C VAL A 197 -18.46 1.57 9.33
N ILE A 198 -18.28 0.65 10.28
CA ILE A 198 -18.52 0.89 11.71
C ILE A 198 -17.38 1.76 12.26
N ASN A 199 -16.14 1.36 12.01
CA ASN A 199 -14.96 2.11 12.41
C ASN A 199 -13.78 1.82 11.47
N HIS A 200 -12.81 2.72 11.41
CA HIS A 200 -11.57 2.52 10.67
C HIS A 200 -10.40 3.26 11.32
N CYS A 201 -9.22 2.66 11.26
CA CYS A 201 -7.98 3.29 11.69
C CYS A 201 -6.84 2.84 10.78
N GLY A 202 -5.61 3.29 11.05
CA GLY A 202 -4.45 2.90 10.26
C GLY A 202 -3.13 3.33 10.85
N LEU A 203 -2.06 2.89 10.19
CA LEU A 203 -0.67 3.22 10.49
C LEU A 203 0.02 3.73 9.21
N ASP A 204 0.82 4.77 9.39
CA ASP A 204 1.67 5.35 8.35
C ASP A 204 2.98 4.55 8.22
N PHE A 205 2.82 3.23 8.27
CA PHE A 205 3.86 2.26 8.03
C PHE A 205 3.28 0.94 7.51
N GLY A 206 4.13 0.18 6.81
CA GLY A 206 3.84 -1.16 6.33
C GLY A 206 5.12 -1.99 6.29
N GLY A 207 5.27 -2.85 5.28
CA GLY A 207 6.47 -3.66 5.07
C GLY A 207 7.79 -2.88 5.03
N ASP A 208 7.78 -1.64 4.54
CA ASP A 208 8.96 -0.79 4.40
C ASP A 208 9.58 -0.47 5.76
N GLU A 209 8.79 -0.31 6.81
CA GLU A 209 9.31 -0.02 8.16
C GLU A 209 10.00 -1.23 8.78
N PHE A 210 9.55 -2.45 8.46
CA PHE A 210 10.27 -3.66 8.82
C PHE A 210 11.62 -3.73 8.08
N ASP A 211 11.64 -3.35 6.79
CA ASP A 211 12.89 -3.31 6.02
C ASP A 211 13.86 -2.26 6.58
N LYS A 212 13.36 -1.08 6.93
CA LYS A 212 14.16 0.00 7.54
C LYS A 212 14.70 -0.40 8.91
N CYS A 213 13.87 -1.02 9.76
CA CYS A 213 14.29 -1.46 11.09
C CYS A 213 15.43 -2.49 11.01
N LEU A 214 15.31 -3.47 10.11
CA LEU A 214 16.36 -4.45 9.87
C LEU A 214 17.63 -3.79 9.30
N TYR A 215 17.47 -2.89 8.31
CA TYR A 215 18.57 -2.14 7.72
C TYR A 215 19.33 -1.30 8.75
N ASP A 216 18.63 -0.56 9.62
CA ASP A 216 19.23 0.30 10.63
C ASP A 216 20.04 -0.51 11.65
N ASN A 217 19.54 -1.69 12.04
CA ASN A 217 20.27 -2.61 12.90
C ASN A 217 21.59 -3.07 12.25
N ILE A 218 21.56 -3.39 10.96
CA ILE A 218 22.76 -3.77 10.20
C ILE A 218 23.74 -2.60 10.08
N GLU A 219 23.26 -1.40 9.74
CA GLU A 219 24.09 -0.19 9.65
C GLU A 219 24.79 0.11 10.98
N THR A 220 24.06 -0.07 12.08
CA THR A 220 24.55 0.08 13.45
C THR A 220 25.61 -0.96 13.80
N ASN A 221 25.37 -2.24 13.54
CA ASN A 221 26.31 -3.31 13.87
C ASN A 221 27.61 -3.23 13.07
N LEU A 222 27.53 -2.84 11.79
CA LEU A 222 28.69 -2.59 10.95
C LEU A 222 29.43 -1.30 11.30
N LYS A 223 28.84 -0.43 12.13
CA LYS A 223 29.35 0.91 12.46
C LYS A 223 29.75 1.71 11.21
N HIS A 224 28.98 1.54 10.14
CA HIS A 224 29.29 2.08 8.81
C HIS A 224 28.03 2.63 8.17
N LYS A 225 28.04 3.91 7.79
CA LYS A 225 26.92 4.53 7.07
C LYS A 225 27.05 4.28 5.58
N PHE A 226 26.03 3.68 4.98
CA PHE A 226 26.04 3.39 3.56
C PHE A 226 25.74 4.64 2.72
N GLU A 227 26.48 4.82 1.63
CA GLU A 227 26.17 5.83 0.62
C GLU A 227 24.86 5.50 -0.13
N LYS A 228 24.30 6.46 -0.88
CA LYS A 228 22.99 6.32 -1.56
C LYS A 228 22.83 4.99 -2.31
N LYS A 229 23.81 4.61 -3.14
CA LYS A 229 23.74 3.37 -3.94
C LYS A 229 23.77 2.12 -3.05
N GLN A 230 24.72 2.05 -2.14
CA GLN A 230 24.85 0.92 -1.20
C GLN A 230 23.63 0.80 -0.29
N LYS A 231 23.08 1.92 0.19
CA LYS A 231 21.84 1.96 0.98
C LYS A 231 20.68 1.34 0.20
N TYR A 232 20.47 1.74 -1.05
CA TYR A 232 19.42 1.17 -1.89
C TYR A 232 19.61 -0.33 -2.13
N GLU A 233 20.83 -0.76 -2.46
CA GLU A 233 21.16 -2.18 -2.65
C GLU A 233 20.93 -3.00 -1.36
N SER A 234 21.34 -2.46 -0.21
CA SER A 234 21.12 -3.08 1.10
C SER A 234 19.64 -3.21 1.43
N LEU A 235 18.82 -2.17 1.24
CA LEU A 235 17.38 -2.23 1.45
C LEU A 235 16.71 -3.30 0.58
N LEU A 236 17.10 -3.43 -0.70
CA LEU A 236 16.59 -4.50 -1.57
C LEU A 236 16.98 -5.90 -1.09
N LYS A 237 18.20 -6.07 -0.56
CA LYS A 237 18.65 -7.34 0.05
C LYS A 237 17.84 -7.66 1.30
N VAL A 238 17.61 -6.67 2.18
CA VAL A 238 16.78 -6.82 3.38
C VAL A 238 15.36 -7.23 3.01
N GLU A 239 14.71 -6.53 2.07
CA GLU A 239 13.35 -6.84 1.63
C GLU A 239 13.25 -8.28 1.11
N LYS A 240 14.24 -8.72 0.32
CA LYS A 240 14.28 -10.09 -0.20
C LYS A 240 14.37 -11.10 0.93
N GLN A 241 15.24 -10.89 1.91
CA GLN A 241 15.44 -11.81 3.01
C GLN A 241 14.26 -11.86 3.97
N LYS A 242 13.67 -10.71 4.31
CA LYS A 242 12.42 -10.64 5.08
C LYS A 242 11.35 -11.53 4.45
N LYS A 243 11.15 -11.41 3.13
CA LYS A 243 10.19 -12.25 2.38
C LYS A 243 10.53 -13.74 2.38
N VAL A 244 11.81 -14.11 2.48
CA VAL A 244 12.22 -15.52 2.62
C VAL A 244 11.84 -16.01 4.02
N LEU A 245 12.25 -15.28 5.06
CA LEU A 245 11.97 -15.61 6.47
C LEU A 245 10.45 -15.71 6.76
N ASP A 246 9.63 -14.82 6.21
CA ASP A 246 8.17 -14.90 6.34
C ASP A 246 7.54 -16.14 5.67
N LYS A 247 8.26 -16.78 4.74
CA LYS A 247 7.80 -17.99 4.03
C LYS A 247 8.42 -19.28 4.56
N SER A 248 9.61 -19.21 5.13
CA SER A 248 10.36 -20.38 5.61
C SER A 248 10.11 -20.66 7.10
N ASN A 249 10.16 -21.93 7.47
CA ASN A 249 10.23 -22.36 8.87
C ASN A 249 11.67 -22.60 9.36
N SER A 250 12.66 -22.31 8.51
CA SER A 250 14.07 -22.52 8.78
C SER A 250 14.83 -21.22 8.55
N ASP A 251 15.69 -20.86 9.50
CA ASP A 251 16.66 -19.77 9.34
C ASP A 251 17.66 -20.11 8.24
N SER A 252 17.58 -19.46 7.08
CA SER A 252 18.69 -19.43 6.11
C SER A 252 19.32 -18.04 6.11
N PRO A 253 20.42 -17.82 6.86
CA PRO A 253 21.09 -16.52 6.88
C PRO A 253 21.86 -16.29 5.57
N ASP A 254 21.16 -15.90 4.51
CA ASP A 254 21.74 -15.79 3.15
C ASP A 254 22.17 -14.37 2.76
N VAL A 255 22.03 -13.37 3.63
CA VAL A 255 22.39 -11.99 3.27
C VAL A 255 23.75 -11.57 3.79
N LYS A 256 24.75 -11.61 2.91
CA LYS A 256 26.00 -10.87 3.12
C LYS A 256 25.83 -9.43 2.61
N PHE A 257 25.97 -8.47 3.53
CA PHE A 257 25.86 -7.04 3.24
C PHE A 257 27.16 -6.48 2.64
N SER A 258 28.32 -6.94 3.14
CA SER A 258 29.64 -6.65 2.59
C SER A 258 30.48 -7.94 2.50
N ARG A 259 31.63 -7.87 1.82
CA ARG A 259 32.53 -9.03 1.64
C ARG A 259 33.00 -9.61 2.98
N ASP A 260 33.12 -8.75 4.00
CA ASP A 260 33.59 -9.07 5.35
C ASP A 260 32.46 -9.03 6.41
N SER A 261 31.21 -8.76 6.01
CA SER A 261 30.10 -8.69 6.97
C SER A 261 29.80 -10.07 7.54
N LYS A 262 29.80 -10.17 8.87
CA LYS A 262 29.25 -11.31 9.63
C LYS A 262 27.80 -11.09 10.07
N GLU A 263 27.20 -9.97 9.66
CA GLU A 263 25.80 -9.65 9.95
C GLU A 263 24.88 -10.47 9.06
N PHE A 264 23.89 -11.10 9.69
CA PHE A 264 22.85 -11.89 9.04
C PHE A 264 21.49 -11.46 9.57
N ILE A 265 20.42 -11.71 8.80
CA ILE A 265 19.04 -11.57 9.27
C ILE A 265 18.52 -12.98 9.54
N THR A 266 18.14 -13.24 10.80
CA THR A 266 17.56 -14.50 11.30
C THR A 266 16.13 -14.24 11.79
N ASP A 267 15.30 -15.27 11.97
CA ASP A 267 13.94 -15.11 12.52
C ASP A 267 13.99 -14.43 13.90
N GLU A 268 14.92 -14.85 14.77
CA GLU A 268 15.07 -14.29 16.12
C GLU A 268 15.43 -12.80 16.10
N ASN A 269 16.40 -12.40 15.28
CA ASN A 269 16.78 -10.99 15.19
C ASN A 269 15.71 -10.17 14.47
N TYR A 270 14.97 -10.76 13.53
CA TYR A 270 13.88 -10.08 12.85
C TYR A 270 12.73 -9.78 13.82
N GLU A 271 12.27 -10.80 14.57
CA GLU A 271 11.18 -10.62 15.53
C GLU A 271 11.55 -9.66 16.66
N SER A 272 12.77 -9.73 17.18
CA SER A 272 13.23 -8.85 18.28
C SER A 272 13.39 -7.40 17.83
N ASN A 273 14.05 -7.13 16.70
CA ASN A 273 14.23 -5.77 16.19
C ASN A 273 12.89 -5.10 15.84
N CYS A 274 11.97 -5.85 15.22
CA CYS A 274 10.69 -5.32 14.76
C CYS A 274 9.57 -5.43 15.80
N LYS A 275 9.86 -5.82 17.05
CA LYS A 275 8.85 -6.04 18.10
C LYS A 275 7.92 -4.83 18.29
N HIS A 276 8.49 -3.63 18.35
CA HIS A 276 7.76 -2.38 18.54
C HIS A 276 6.76 -2.06 17.40
N LEU A 277 7.06 -2.49 16.16
CA LEU A 277 6.15 -2.36 15.02
C LEU A 277 4.93 -3.28 15.17
N TYR A 278 5.15 -4.53 15.61
CA TYR A 278 4.07 -5.46 15.92
C TYR A 278 3.21 -4.95 17.08
N GLU A 279 3.82 -4.46 18.16
CA GLU A 279 3.11 -3.86 19.29
C GLU A 279 2.25 -2.66 18.85
N SER A 280 2.74 -1.84 17.91
CA SER A 280 1.98 -0.73 17.33
C SER A 280 0.77 -1.19 16.50
N ILE A 281 0.90 -2.29 15.74
CA ILE A 281 -0.21 -2.92 15.02
C ILE A 281 -1.27 -3.43 15.99
N GLU A 282 -0.85 -4.18 17.01
CA GLU A 282 -1.74 -4.72 18.05
C GLU A 282 -2.47 -3.60 18.81
N GLN A 283 -1.77 -2.50 19.12
CA GLN A 283 -2.37 -1.32 19.75
C GLN A 283 -3.44 -0.69 18.86
N LYS A 284 -3.19 -0.50 17.55
CA LYS A 284 -4.19 0.06 16.64
C LYS A 284 -5.42 -0.84 16.46
N LEU A 285 -5.23 -2.15 16.46
CA LEU A 285 -6.36 -3.09 16.48
C LEU A 285 -7.17 -2.96 17.78
N LYS A 286 -6.53 -2.83 18.93
CA LYS A 286 -7.23 -2.56 20.21
C LYS A 286 -8.02 -1.26 20.18
N GLU A 287 -7.44 -0.18 19.65
CA GLU A 287 -8.11 1.12 19.48
C GLU A 287 -9.36 1.00 18.59
N LEU A 288 -9.25 0.31 17.45
CA LEU A 288 -10.38 0.06 16.53
C LEU A 288 -11.59 -0.57 17.26
N PHE A 289 -11.32 -1.50 18.18
CA PHE A 289 -12.34 -2.19 18.97
C PHE A 289 -12.76 -1.47 20.25
N THR A 290 -12.06 -0.44 20.69
CA THR A 290 -12.39 0.28 21.94
C THR A 290 -13.40 1.40 21.70
N GLU A 291 -13.32 2.07 20.54
CA GLU A 291 -14.23 3.16 20.17
C GLU A 291 -15.65 2.67 19.84
N VAL A 292 -15.76 1.41 19.46
CA VAL A 292 -17.04 0.71 19.29
C VAL A 292 -17.25 -0.08 20.59
N ASN A 293 -18.46 -0.17 21.14
CA ASN A 293 -18.70 -0.94 22.37
C ASN A 293 -18.69 -2.46 22.07
N VAL A 294 -17.57 -2.98 21.50
CA VAL A 294 -17.39 -4.29 20.82
C VAL A 294 -17.39 -5.47 21.76
N LYS A 295 -17.57 -5.30 23.08
CA LYS A 295 -17.59 -6.43 24.03
C LYS A 295 -18.64 -7.51 23.71
N ARG A 296 -19.51 -7.31 22.71
CA ARG A 296 -20.50 -8.28 22.19
C ARG A 296 -20.48 -8.51 20.67
N ILE A 297 -19.56 -7.91 19.91
CA ILE A 297 -19.53 -8.07 18.45
C ILE A 297 -18.70 -9.30 18.10
N LYS A 298 -19.37 -10.32 17.57
CA LYS A 298 -18.70 -11.50 16.98
C LYS A 298 -18.26 -11.16 15.57
N ILE A 299 -16.95 -11.13 15.32
CA ILE A 299 -16.41 -10.99 13.97
C ILE A 299 -16.72 -12.26 13.19
N THR A 300 -17.47 -12.12 12.10
CA THR A 300 -17.84 -13.22 11.20
C THR A 300 -16.64 -13.70 10.40
N GLN A 301 -15.85 -12.77 9.87
CA GLN A 301 -14.69 -13.07 9.04
C GLN A 301 -13.67 -11.93 9.03
N VAL A 302 -12.39 -12.29 8.96
CA VAL A 302 -11.28 -11.37 8.73
C VAL A 302 -10.86 -11.44 7.27
N LEU A 303 -10.77 -10.28 6.61
CA LEU A 303 -10.30 -10.17 5.23
C LEU A 303 -8.89 -9.57 5.24
N LEU A 304 -7.89 -10.35 4.85
CA LEU A 304 -6.48 -9.92 4.79
C LEU A 304 -6.08 -9.59 3.35
N VAL A 305 -5.51 -8.41 3.13
CA VAL A 305 -4.97 -8.00 1.82
C VAL A 305 -3.62 -7.28 1.97
N GLY A 306 -2.83 -7.31 0.90
CA GLY A 306 -1.56 -6.59 0.80
C GLY A 306 -0.36 -7.48 1.13
N GLY A 307 0.78 -7.21 0.49
CA GLY A 307 1.96 -8.07 0.60
C GLY A 307 2.47 -8.28 2.03
N SER A 308 2.26 -7.30 2.92
CA SER A 308 2.70 -7.35 4.32
C SER A 308 1.64 -7.93 5.27
N SER A 309 0.44 -8.27 4.80
CA SER A 309 -0.46 -9.12 5.60
C SER A 309 0.06 -10.56 5.74
N LYS A 310 1.10 -10.90 4.96
CA LYS A 310 1.77 -12.19 4.92
C LYS A 310 2.85 -12.36 5.99
N LEU A 311 3.12 -11.32 6.79
CA LEU A 311 4.09 -11.39 7.88
C LEU A 311 3.71 -12.52 8.86
N LYS A 312 4.67 -13.39 9.17
CA LYS A 312 4.44 -14.63 9.94
C LYS A 312 3.80 -14.37 11.30
N ARG A 313 4.29 -13.37 12.04
CA ARG A 313 3.77 -12.99 13.37
C ARG A 313 2.40 -12.35 13.30
N LEU A 314 2.11 -11.53 12.28
CA LEU A 314 0.78 -10.95 12.09
C LEU A 314 -0.25 -12.05 11.81
N LYS A 315 0.08 -12.99 10.92
CA LYS A 315 -0.78 -14.15 10.62
C LYS A 315 -1.05 -14.98 11.86
N ARG A 316 -0.01 -15.26 12.66
CA ARG A 316 -0.14 -15.97 13.93
C ARG A 316 -1.13 -15.26 14.86
N PHE A 317 -0.93 -13.97 15.09
CA PHE A 317 -1.84 -13.15 15.91
C PHE A 317 -3.29 -13.20 15.41
N ILE A 318 -3.52 -13.04 14.10
CA ILE A 318 -4.87 -13.07 13.54
C ILE A 318 -5.51 -14.46 13.71
N ASN A 319 -4.79 -15.54 13.40
CA ASN A 319 -5.33 -16.90 13.51
C ASN A 319 -5.57 -17.35 14.96
N GLU A 320 -4.81 -16.83 15.93
CA GLU A 320 -5.03 -17.11 17.35
C GLU A 320 -6.27 -16.40 17.91
N ASN A 321 -6.65 -15.25 17.33
CA ASN A 321 -7.75 -14.41 17.83
C ASN A 321 -9.04 -14.51 16.99
N PHE A 322 -8.98 -15.02 15.76
CA PHE A 322 -10.11 -15.08 14.84
C PHE A 322 -10.16 -16.43 14.11
N SER A 323 -11.36 -16.99 13.97
CA SER A 323 -11.57 -18.35 13.45
C SER A 323 -11.74 -18.44 11.93
N ASN A 324 -12.17 -17.36 11.27
CA ASN A 324 -12.45 -17.35 9.82
C ASN A 324 -11.66 -16.23 9.15
N VAL A 325 -10.60 -16.60 8.41
CA VAL A 325 -9.68 -15.66 7.77
C VAL A 325 -9.64 -15.95 6.28
N LYS A 326 -9.93 -14.94 5.45
CA LYS A 326 -9.79 -15.01 3.99
C LYS A 326 -8.67 -14.08 3.55
N GLU A 327 -7.67 -14.66 2.91
CA GLU A 327 -6.57 -13.92 2.28
C GLU A 327 -6.94 -13.57 0.83
N PHE A 328 -6.72 -12.32 0.46
CA PHE A 328 -6.90 -11.83 -0.90
C PHE A 328 -5.57 -11.65 -1.62
N GLY A 329 -5.60 -11.85 -2.94
CA GLY A 329 -4.52 -11.46 -3.83
C GLY A 329 -4.30 -9.95 -3.85
N ASP A 330 -3.15 -9.53 -4.36
CA ASP A 330 -2.76 -8.12 -4.45
C ASP A 330 -3.67 -7.31 -5.43
N ASP A 331 -4.45 -8.01 -6.26
CA ASP A 331 -5.40 -7.48 -7.23
C ASP A 331 -6.77 -7.11 -6.62
N ALA A 332 -7.10 -7.59 -5.42
CA ALA A 332 -8.43 -7.42 -4.85
C ALA A 332 -8.84 -5.96 -4.65
N ILE A 333 -7.89 -5.08 -4.26
CA ILE A 333 -8.14 -3.64 -4.13
C ILE A 333 -8.46 -3.02 -5.50
N ALA A 334 -7.70 -3.40 -6.55
CA ALA A 334 -7.94 -2.91 -7.89
C ALA A 334 -9.30 -3.40 -8.44
N GLY A 335 -9.64 -4.67 -8.20
CA GLY A 335 -10.94 -5.24 -8.53
C GLY A 335 -12.09 -4.52 -7.81
N GLY A 336 -11.94 -4.22 -6.52
CA GLY A 336 -12.91 -3.42 -5.77
C GLY A 336 -13.10 -2.00 -6.31
N CYS A 337 -12.01 -1.35 -6.71
CA CYS A 337 -12.07 -0.03 -7.35
C CYS A 337 -12.73 -0.08 -8.74
N ALA A 338 -12.49 -1.15 -9.50
CA ALA A 338 -13.15 -1.36 -10.79
C ALA A 338 -14.67 -1.53 -10.61
N LEU A 339 -15.09 -2.36 -9.63
CA LEU A 339 -16.51 -2.51 -9.26
C LEU A 339 -17.13 -1.18 -8.85
N HIS A 340 -16.48 -0.42 -7.98
CA HIS A 340 -16.95 0.91 -7.58
C HIS A 340 -17.07 1.87 -8.78
N SER A 341 -16.16 1.79 -9.76
CA SER A 341 -16.21 2.62 -10.97
C SER A 341 -17.36 2.24 -11.90
N ALA A 342 -17.85 1.00 -11.82
CA ALA A 342 -18.95 0.49 -12.63
C ALA A 342 -20.33 0.84 -12.05
N ILE A 343 -20.42 1.23 -10.77
CA ILE A 343 -21.68 1.62 -10.15
C ILE A 343 -22.16 2.95 -10.78
N PRO A 344 -23.38 3.01 -11.34
CA PRO A 344 -23.92 4.24 -11.90
C PRO A 344 -23.94 5.36 -10.85
N ARG A 345 -23.63 6.59 -11.27
CA ARG A 345 -23.65 7.75 -10.37
C ARG A 345 -25.02 8.06 -9.76
N SER A 346 -26.11 7.61 -10.38
CA SER A 346 -27.46 7.67 -9.83
C SER A 346 -27.64 6.79 -8.58
N ASP A 347 -26.81 5.76 -8.44
CA ASP A 347 -26.97 4.70 -7.44
C ASP A 347 -25.88 4.77 -6.35
N LEU A 348 -24.94 5.71 -6.47
CA LEU A 348 -23.77 5.84 -5.60
C LEU A 348 -24.08 6.44 -4.22
N PHE A 349 -25.29 6.93 -3.95
CA PHE A 349 -25.72 7.43 -2.63
C PHE A 349 -27.24 7.34 -2.44
N GLN A 350 -27.68 6.43 -1.56
CA GLN A 350 -28.84 6.61 -0.67
C GLN A 350 -28.43 6.26 0.76
#